data_AF-A0A9Q2KRI8-F1
#
_entry.id   AF-A0A9Q2KRI8-F1
#
_cell.length_a   1.000
_cell.length_b   1.000
_cell.length_c   1.000
_cell.angle_alpha   90.00
_cell.angle_beta   90.00
_cell.angle_gamma   90.00
#
_symmetry.space_group_name_H-M   'P 1'
#
loop_
_entity.id
_entity.type
_entity.pdbx_description
1 polymer ?
#
loop_
_entity_poly.entity_id
_entity_poly.type
_entity_poly.pdbx_seq_one_letter_code
_entity_poly.pdbx_strand_id
1 'polypeptide(L)'
;SFNYLKLSEYNLAFKNIESNDCRLKTQLTRMVVDISCNSIDRKTVSALNVEFPRINEKYLVKNYRYAYLVMRTTQAEFFNSIIKIDLSNNDIIEYCFGNDYVSEPIFIANPQAQTEDDGLYICKCYRYGQETYLYCLFKCN
;
A
#
# COMPACT_ATOMS: atom_id res chain seq x y z
N SER A 1 -2.48 27.35 19.92
CA SER A 1 -3.25 26.21 20.44
C SER A 1 -3.35 25.17 19.34
N PHE A 2 -2.70 24.01 19.50
CA PHE A 2 -2.81 22.93 18.53
C PHE A 2 -4.07 22.12 18.84
N ASN A 3 -5.06 22.19 17.94
CA ASN A 3 -6.26 21.37 18.04
C ASN A 3 -5.98 20.00 17.44
N TYR A 4 -5.95 18.96 18.28
CA TYR A 4 -5.90 17.59 17.82
C TYR A 4 -7.29 17.20 17.28
N LEU A 5 -7.40 17.00 15.97
CA LEU A 5 -8.53 16.27 15.38
C LEU A 5 -8.44 14.83 15.88
N LYS A 6 -9.38 14.44 16.74
CA LYS A 6 -9.50 13.07 17.26
C LYS A 6 -9.96 12.16 16.11
N LEU A 7 -9.02 11.61 15.34
CA LEU A 7 -9.29 10.61 14.31
C LEU A 7 -9.73 9.31 14.99
N SER A 8 -11.01 8.97 14.84
CA SER A 8 -11.64 7.77 15.43
C SER A 8 -10.99 6.45 15.01
N GLU A 9 -10.21 6.44 13.93
CA GLU A 9 -9.56 5.24 13.37
C GLU A 9 -8.37 4.75 14.22
N TYR A 10 -7.67 5.62 14.96
CA TYR A 10 -6.56 5.18 15.83
C TYR A 10 -7.03 4.31 17.01
N ASN A 11 -8.29 4.48 17.46
CA ASN A 11 -8.85 3.63 18.51
C ASN A 11 -8.99 2.15 18.10
N LEU A 12 -9.03 1.85 16.80
CA LEU A 12 -9.13 0.48 16.32
C LEU A 12 -7.81 -0.28 16.50
N ALA A 13 -6.68 0.38 16.25
CA ALA A 13 -5.35 -0.21 16.41
C ALA A 13 -5.06 -0.59 17.87
N PHE A 14 -5.39 0.28 18.83
CA PHE A 14 -5.19 -0.02 20.25
C PHE A 14 -6.12 -1.12 20.78
N LYS A 15 -7.39 -1.17 20.34
CA LYS A 15 -8.32 -2.25 20.71
C LYS A 15 -7.87 -3.63 20.19
N ASN A 16 -7.25 -3.67 19.02
CA ASN A 16 -6.72 -4.90 18.43
C ASN A 16 -5.48 -5.41 19.20
N ILE A 17 -4.64 -4.49 19.70
CA ILE A 17 -3.51 -4.80 20.59
C ILE A 17 -4.02 -5.35 21.93
N GLU A 18 -5.05 -4.75 22.52
CA GLU A 18 -5.65 -5.20 23.78
C GLU A 18 -6.30 -6.59 23.70
N SER A 19 -6.81 -6.97 22.52
CA SER A 19 -7.47 -8.26 22.29
C SER A 19 -6.54 -9.36 21.76
N ASN A 20 -5.23 -9.08 21.64
CA ASN A 20 -4.24 -9.97 21.02
C ASN A 20 -4.60 -10.35 19.55
N ASP A 21 -5.52 -9.61 18.92
CA ASP A 21 -5.86 -9.74 17.51
C ASP A 21 -4.95 -8.82 16.70
N CYS A 22 -3.73 -9.29 16.43
CA CYS A 22 -2.74 -8.56 15.63
C CYS A 22 -3.13 -8.41 14.15
N ARG A 23 -4.33 -8.85 13.73
CA ARG A 23 -4.80 -8.73 12.35
C ARG A 23 -5.24 -7.30 12.05
N LEU A 24 -4.27 -6.44 11.78
CA LEU A 24 -4.52 -5.12 11.23
C LEU A 24 -5.39 -5.25 9.97
N LYS A 25 -6.51 -4.55 9.90
CA LYS A 25 -7.30 -4.40 8.68
C LYS A 25 -7.19 -2.95 8.24
N THR A 26 -6.57 -2.74 7.10
CA THR A 26 -6.43 -1.42 6.46
C THR A 26 -7.16 -1.43 5.13
N GLN A 27 -7.29 -0.24 4.54
CA GLN A 27 -7.86 -0.04 3.22
C GLN A 27 -7.26 1.22 2.60
N LEU A 28 -7.21 1.29 1.27
CA LEU A 28 -6.77 2.49 0.58
C LEU A 28 -7.95 3.46 0.40
N THR A 29 -7.84 4.66 0.98
CA THR A 29 -8.90 5.68 0.96
C THR A 29 -8.36 6.98 0.39
N ARG A 30 -9.11 7.61 -0.52
CA ARG A 30 -8.84 8.96 -1.03
C ARG A 30 -9.68 9.96 -0.25
N MET A 31 -9.03 11.01 0.26
CA MET A 31 -9.69 12.15 0.88
C MET A 31 -9.57 13.37 -0.03
N VAL A 32 -10.67 14.05 -0.29
CA VAL A 32 -10.71 15.31 -1.04
C VAL A 32 -11.07 16.42 -0.06
N VAL A 33 -10.17 17.35 0.13
CA VAL A 33 -10.36 18.49 1.05
C VAL A 33 -10.68 19.72 0.24
N ASP A 34 -11.87 20.27 0.44
CA ASP A 34 -12.25 21.57 -0.11
C ASP A 34 -12.04 22.64 0.95
N ILE A 35 -10.99 23.43 0.75
CA ILE A 35 -10.59 24.51 1.66
C ILE A 35 -11.59 25.67 1.61
N SER A 36 -12.22 25.91 0.45
CA SER A 36 -13.15 27.03 0.27
C SER A 36 -14.47 26.80 1.01
N CYS A 37 -14.92 25.54 1.07
CA CYS A 37 -16.15 25.15 1.74
C CYS A 37 -15.93 24.55 3.14
N ASN A 38 -14.67 24.44 3.60
CA ASN A 38 -14.28 23.75 4.84
C ASN A 38 -14.90 22.34 4.94
N SER A 39 -14.83 21.57 3.85
CA SER A 39 -15.44 20.24 3.75
C SER A 39 -14.41 19.17 3.37
N ILE A 40 -14.73 17.93 3.71
CA ILE A 40 -13.91 16.75 3.41
C ILE A 40 -14.82 15.67 2.86
N ASP A 41 -14.53 15.20 1.66
CA ASP A 41 -15.09 13.98 1.09
C ASP A 41 -14.11 12.81 1.25
N ARG A 42 -14.62 11.60 1.49
CA ARG A 42 -13.83 10.38 1.70
C ARG A 42 -14.37 9.26 0.82
N LYS A 43 -13.52 8.70 -0.02
CA LYS A 43 -13.87 7.60 -0.92
C LYS A 43 -12.89 6.43 -0.76
N THR A 44 -13.41 5.24 -0.45
CA THR A 44 -12.63 4.00 -0.50
C THR A 44 -12.21 3.72 -1.95
N VAL A 45 -10.91 3.63 -2.19
CA VAL A 45 -10.32 3.27 -3.48
C VAL A 45 -10.22 1.76 -3.60
N SER A 46 -9.76 1.09 -2.54
CA SER A 46 -9.70 -0.36 -2.45
C SER A 46 -9.98 -0.82 -1.02
N ALA A 47 -10.87 -1.82 -0.89
CA ALA A 47 -11.20 -2.46 0.39
C ALA A 47 -10.25 -3.62 0.74
N LEU A 48 -9.21 -3.85 -0.06
CA LEU A 48 -8.18 -4.84 0.22
C LEU A 48 -7.36 -4.43 1.44
N ASN A 49 -6.80 -5.43 2.12
CA ASN A 49 -5.97 -5.21 3.29
C ASN A 49 -4.53 -4.87 2.90
N VAL A 50 -4.26 -3.58 2.74
CA VAL A 50 -3.06 -3.06 2.08
C VAL A 50 -2.35 -2.01 2.92
N GLU A 51 -1.01 -1.97 2.82
CA GLU A 51 -0.19 -0.99 3.53
C GLU A 51 1.09 -0.70 2.72
N PHE A 52 1.95 0.15 3.29
CA PHE A 52 3.21 0.63 2.78
C PHE A 52 3.08 1.21 1.36
N PRO A 53 2.18 2.21 1.18
CA PRO A 53 1.94 2.77 -0.14
C PRO A 53 3.20 3.42 -0.71
N ARG A 54 3.39 3.21 -2.01
CA ARG A 54 4.43 3.81 -2.84
C ARG A 54 3.83 4.31 -4.14
N ILE A 55 4.49 5.31 -4.70
CA ILE A 55 4.20 5.87 -6.03
C ILE A 55 5.53 6.03 -6.78
N ASN A 56 5.47 6.39 -8.05
CA ASN A 56 6.65 6.90 -8.74
C ASN A 56 7.06 8.26 -8.15
N GLU A 57 8.27 8.36 -7.60
CA GLU A 57 8.74 9.58 -6.93
C GLU A 57 8.78 10.82 -7.85
N LYS A 58 8.87 10.63 -9.18
CA LYS A 58 8.74 11.72 -10.16
C LYS A 58 7.38 12.45 -10.07
N TYR A 59 6.38 11.82 -9.46
CA TYR A 59 5.01 12.29 -9.28
C TYR A 59 4.67 12.70 -7.83
N LEU A 60 5.67 12.78 -6.94
CA LEU A 60 5.46 13.35 -5.61
C LEU A 60 4.85 14.76 -5.73
N VAL A 61 3.80 15.00 -4.96
CA VAL A 61 3.06 16.28 -4.93
C VAL A 61 2.40 16.64 -6.28
N LYS A 62 2.20 15.67 -7.17
CA LYS A 62 1.49 15.83 -8.46
C LYS A 62 0.30 14.88 -8.53
N ASN A 63 -0.57 15.09 -9.52
CA ASN A 63 -1.55 14.07 -9.90
C ASN A 63 -0.81 12.83 -10.41
N TYR A 64 -1.21 11.67 -9.92
CA TYR A 64 -0.59 10.36 -10.23
C TYR A 64 -1.68 9.32 -10.48
N ARG A 65 -1.35 8.30 -11.27
CA ARG A 65 -2.27 7.23 -11.67
C ARG A 65 -2.02 5.93 -10.92
N TYR A 66 -0.79 5.60 -10.57
CA TYR A 66 -0.47 4.28 -10.02
C TYR A 66 0.01 4.33 -8.57
N ALA A 67 -0.45 3.38 -7.77
CA ALA A 67 0.04 3.13 -6.43
C ALA A 67 0.47 1.68 -6.26
N TYR A 68 1.49 1.47 -5.43
CA TYR A 68 2.09 0.17 -5.17
C TYR A 68 2.07 -0.08 -3.67
N LEU A 69 1.55 -1.23 -3.28
CA LEU A 69 1.31 -1.55 -1.88
C LEU A 69 1.67 -3.00 -1.63
N VAL A 70 1.91 -3.36 -0.38
CA VAL A 70 1.78 -4.77 0.01
C VAL A 70 0.34 -5.07 0.36
N MET A 71 -0.07 -6.31 0.13
CA MET A 71 -1.39 -6.83 0.46
C MET A 71 -1.24 -8.08 1.34
N ARG A 72 -2.12 -8.20 2.35
CA ARG A 72 -2.31 -9.44 3.08
C ARG A 72 -3.51 -10.17 2.52
N THR A 73 -3.27 -11.30 1.86
CA THR A 73 -4.33 -12.21 1.42
C THR A 73 -5.08 -12.78 2.63
N THR A 74 -6.34 -13.20 2.45
CA THR A 74 -7.22 -13.63 3.56
C THR A 74 -6.65 -14.79 4.38
N GLN A 75 -5.85 -15.66 3.77
CA GLN A 75 -5.28 -16.85 4.40
C GLN A 75 -3.92 -16.60 5.07
N ALA A 76 -3.28 -15.46 4.77
CA ALA A 76 -1.94 -15.16 5.27
C ALA A 76 -1.97 -14.48 6.64
N GLU A 77 -0.98 -14.80 7.48
CA GLU A 77 -0.79 -14.15 8.78
C GLU A 77 -0.22 -12.74 8.64
N PHE A 78 0.67 -12.53 7.66
CA PHE A 78 1.31 -11.27 7.34
C PHE A 78 1.22 -10.94 5.84
N PHE A 79 1.68 -9.75 5.46
CA PHE A 79 1.71 -9.32 4.06
C PHE A 79 2.52 -10.31 3.21
N ASN A 80 1.86 -10.87 2.19
CA ASN A 80 2.41 -11.94 1.36
C ASN A 80 2.23 -11.66 -0.14
N SER A 81 1.91 -10.42 -0.50
CA SER A 81 1.67 -10.02 -1.88
C SER A 81 2.07 -8.57 -2.09
N ILE A 82 2.52 -8.24 -3.31
CA ILE A 82 2.67 -6.88 -3.79
C ILE A 82 1.60 -6.63 -4.83
N ILE A 83 0.96 -5.48 -4.77
CA ILE A 83 -0.04 -5.06 -5.74
C ILE A 83 0.35 -3.74 -6.41
N LYS A 84 0.01 -3.62 -7.68
CA LYS A 84 -0.10 -2.36 -8.42
C LYS A 84 -1.58 -2.04 -8.59
N ILE A 85 -1.99 -0.83 -8.22
CA ILE A 85 -3.34 -0.33 -8.43
C ILE A 85 -3.30 0.81 -9.45
N ASP A 86 -4.10 0.72 -10.50
CA ASP A 86 -4.44 1.83 -11.37
C ASP A 86 -5.60 2.63 -10.75
N LEU A 87 -5.30 3.82 -10.24
CA LEU A 87 -6.26 4.67 -9.51
C LEU A 87 -7.26 5.38 -10.42
N SER A 88 -7.13 5.24 -11.75
CA SER A 88 -8.10 5.81 -12.70
C SER A 88 -9.35 4.94 -12.84
N ASN A 89 -9.18 3.61 -12.75
CA ASN A 89 -10.26 2.63 -12.93
C ASN A 89 -10.33 1.58 -11.80
N ASN A 90 -9.41 1.62 -10.84
CA ASN A 90 -9.21 0.68 -9.74
C ASN A 90 -8.80 -0.74 -10.16
N ASP A 91 -8.21 -0.91 -11.34
CA ASP A 91 -7.64 -2.21 -11.76
C ASP A 91 -6.42 -2.57 -10.92
N ILE A 92 -6.25 -3.86 -10.65
CA ILE A 92 -5.22 -4.37 -9.76
C ILE A 92 -4.43 -5.48 -10.45
N ILE A 93 -3.12 -5.38 -10.37
CA ILE A 93 -2.18 -6.46 -10.71
C ILE A 93 -1.53 -6.92 -9.40
N GLU A 94 -1.60 -8.23 -9.14
CA GLU A 94 -1.06 -8.85 -7.92
C GLU A 94 0.10 -9.78 -8.23
N TYR A 95 1.15 -9.69 -7.41
CA TYR A 95 2.21 -10.68 -7.31
C TYR A 95 2.17 -11.32 -5.92
N CYS A 96 1.68 -12.56 -5.85
CA CYS A 96 1.53 -13.32 -4.61
C CYS A 96 2.75 -14.21 -4.36
N PHE A 97 3.23 -14.25 -3.11
CA PHE A 97 4.40 -15.02 -2.69
C PHE A 97 4.03 -16.28 -1.90
N GLY A 98 2.75 -16.67 -1.90
CA GLY A 98 2.27 -17.84 -1.19
C GLY A 98 2.44 -17.70 0.32
N ASN A 99 3.22 -18.59 0.93
CA ASN A 99 3.50 -18.60 2.37
C ASN A 99 4.64 -17.65 2.79
N ASP A 100 5.36 -17.07 1.82
CA ASP A 100 6.45 -16.15 2.09
C ASP A 100 5.92 -14.74 2.42
N TYR A 101 6.69 -13.96 3.17
CA TYR A 101 6.28 -12.63 3.62
C TYR A 101 7.12 -11.54 2.97
N VAL A 102 6.46 -10.43 2.59
CA VAL A 102 7.11 -9.30 1.92
C VAL A 102 7.14 -8.06 2.79
N SER A 103 8.25 -7.32 2.70
CA SER A 103 8.38 -5.99 3.29
C SER A 103 7.78 -4.92 2.39
N GLU A 104 7.83 -3.68 2.90
CA GLU A 104 7.61 -2.47 2.11
C GLU A 104 8.33 -2.51 0.75
N PRO A 105 7.61 -2.24 -0.35
CA PRO A 105 8.18 -2.22 -1.69
C PRO A 105 8.88 -0.88 -1.92
N ILE A 106 9.80 -0.85 -2.88
CA ILE A 106 10.43 0.37 -3.38
C ILE A 106 10.27 0.37 -4.89
N PHE A 107 9.70 1.45 -5.45
CA PHE A 107 9.62 1.63 -6.90
C PHE A 107 10.87 2.36 -7.40
N ILE A 108 11.48 1.80 -8.44
CA ILE A 108 12.65 2.36 -9.11
C ILE A 108 12.24 2.67 -10.55
N ALA A 109 12.01 3.96 -10.83
CA ALA A 109 11.62 4.41 -12.16
C ALA A 109 12.73 4.12 -13.18
N ASN A 110 12.36 3.70 -14.39
CA ASN A 110 13.27 3.72 -15.52
C ASN A 110 13.70 5.18 -15.78
N PRO A 111 15.01 5.49 -15.85
CA PRO A 111 15.47 6.86 -16.15
C PRO A 111 14.91 7.40 -17.46
N GLN A 112 14.66 6.53 -18.45
CA GLN A 112 14.14 6.86 -19.78
C GLN A 112 12.61 6.62 -19.90
N ALA A 113 11.92 6.39 -18.79
CA ALA A 113 10.48 6.12 -18.73
C ALA A 113 9.66 7.17 -19.49
N GLN A 114 8.73 6.69 -20.33
CA GLN A 114 7.70 7.51 -20.98
C GLN A 114 6.34 7.43 -20.28
N THR A 115 6.12 6.39 -19.48
CA THR A 115 4.91 6.21 -18.67
C THR A 115 5.24 6.24 -17.17
N GLU A 116 4.23 6.53 -16.35
CA GLU A 116 4.39 6.66 -14.89
C GLU A 116 4.84 5.35 -14.21
N ASP A 117 4.44 4.21 -14.77
CA ASP A 117 4.67 2.87 -14.25
C ASP A 117 5.87 2.15 -14.89
N ASP A 118 6.61 2.76 -15.81
CA ASP A 118 7.81 2.14 -16.40
C ASP A 118 8.96 2.14 -15.38
N GLY A 119 9.25 0.97 -14.82
CA GLY A 119 10.25 0.78 -13.78
C GLY A 119 10.27 -0.64 -13.23
N LEU A 120 10.85 -0.76 -12.04
CA LEU A 120 10.91 -2.01 -11.27
C LEU A 120 10.38 -1.79 -9.84
N TYR A 121 9.82 -2.83 -9.22
CA TYR A 121 9.71 -2.91 -7.75
C TYR A 121 10.80 -3.78 -7.18
N ILE A 122 11.37 -3.35 -6.05
CA ILE A 122 12.20 -4.20 -5.19
C ILE A 122 11.57 -4.30 -3.81
N CYS A 123 11.58 -5.49 -3.23
CA CYS A 123 11.22 -5.71 -1.84
C CYS A 123 12.11 -6.78 -1.21
N LYS A 124 12.18 -6.79 0.12
CA LYS A 124 12.72 -7.92 0.86
C LYS A 124 11.61 -8.96 1.01
N CYS A 125 11.93 -10.21 0.73
CA CYS A 125 11.04 -11.35 0.91
C CYS A 125 11.67 -12.30 1.95
N TYR A 126 10.90 -12.66 2.97
CA TYR A 126 11.24 -13.69 3.95
C TYR A 126 10.63 -15.02 3.50
N ARG A 127 11.48 -16.03 3.31
CA ARG A 127 11.06 -17.36 2.88
C ARG A 127 10.63 -18.21 4.06
N TYR A 128 9.34 -18.45 4.19
CA TYR A 128 8.79 -19.24 5.28
C TYR A 128 9.19 -20.72 5.11
N GLY A 129 9.65 -21.34 6.20
CA GLY A 129 10.18 -22.71 6.19
C GLY A 129 11.64 -22.85 5.72
N GLN A 130 12.23 -21.82 5.12
CA GLN A 130 13.67 -21.77 4.81
C GLN A 130 14.44 -20.81 5.73
N GLU A 131 13.74 -19.95 6.47
CA GLU A 131 14.29 -18.96 7.42
C GLU A 131 15.35 -18.02 6.80
N THR A 132 15.22 -17.73 5.50
CA THR A 132 16.14 -16.87 4.74
C THR A 132 15.44 -15.66 4.16
N TYR A 133 16.24 -14.65 3.77
CA TYR A 133 15.74 -13.46 3.08
C TYR A 133 16.35 -13.33 1.68
N LEU A 134 15.54 -12.87 0.73
CA LEU A 134 15.98 -12.52 -0.62
C LEU A 134 15.44 -11.14 -1.00
N TYR A 135 16.08 -10.50 -1.98
CA TYR A 135 15.51 -9.33 -2.65
C TYR A 135 14.83 -9.80 -3.93
N CYS A 136 13.55 -9.47 -4.08
CA CYS A 136 12.76 -9.80 -5.26
C CYS A 136 12.62 -8.55 -6.13
N LEU A 137 12.90 -8.69 -7.43
CA LEU A 137 12.76 -7.62 -8.42
C LEU A 137 11.63 -7.96 -9.40
N PHE A 138 10.73 -7.01 -9.63
CA PHE A 138 9.58 -7.18 -10.51
C PHE A 138 9.56 -6.08 -11.54
N LYS A 139 9.43 -6.44 -12.82
CA LYS A 139 9.22 -5.45 -13.88
C LYS A 139 7.77 -5.02 -13.91
N CYS A 140 7.59 -3.71 -13.95
CA CYS A 140 6.31 -3.04 -14.05
C CYS A 140 5.95 -2.87 -15.53
N ASN A 141 4.68 -3.04 -15.87
CA ASN A 141 4.02 -2.52 -17.06
C ASN A 141 2.55 -2.27 -16.73
#